data_AF-A0A418KJZ4-F1
#
_entry.id   AF-A0A418KJZ4-F1
#
_cell.length_a   1.000
_cell.length_b   1.000
_cell.length_c   1.000
_cell.angle_alpha   90.00
_cell.angle_beta   90.00
_cell.angle_gamma   90.00
#
_symmetry.space_group_name_H-M   'P 1'
#
loop_
_entity.id
_entity.type
_entity.pdbx_description
1 polymer ?
#
loop_
_entity_poly.entity_id
_entity_poly.type
_entity_poly.pdbx_seq_one_letter_code
_entity_poly.pdbx_strand_id
1 'polypeptide(L)'
;PPVRAAADHLHTRRIAALGRSALRLRTGRRFQLEAAGAPALLVADRAVESAHELLLGPGLDRLGRCPTEQGGCGWLFLDHSRNRSRRWCRMSDCGTTVKARRLTERRRSTRTIDV
;
A
#
# COMPACT_ATOMS: atom_id res chain seq x y z
N PRO A 1 -23.40 3.07 0.93
CA PRO A 1 -22.46 2.20 0.19
C PRO A 1 -21.21 1.91 1.05
N PRO A 2 -20.54 0.76 0.87
CA PRO A 2 -19.42 0.33 1.71
C PRO A 2 -18.25 1.33 1.72
N VAL A 3 -18.04 2.07 0.62
CA VAL A 3 -16.99 3.11 0.53
C VAL A 3 -17.21 4.25 1.52
N ARG A 4 -18.47 4.70 1.69
CA ARG A 4 -18.79 5.78 2.64
C ARG A 4 -18.52 5.35 4.08
N ALA A 5 -18.98 4.15 4.45
CA ALA A 5 -18.74 3.59 5.78
C ALA A 5 -17.24 3.42 6.08
N ALA A 6 -16.44 3.01 5.08
CA ALA A 6 -14.99 2.91 5.23
C ALA A 6 -14.33 4.29 5.43
N ALA A 7 -14.77 5.31 4.69
CA ALA A 7 -14.29 6.68 4.87
C ALA A 7 -14.65 7.24 6.26
N ASP A 8 -15.88 7.02 6.73
CA ASP A 8 -16.34 7.42 8.05
C ASP A 8 -15.53 6.72 9.17
N HIS A 9 -15.23 5.43 8.98
CA HIS A 9 -14.38 4.68 9.91
C HIS A 9 -12.96 5.25 9.96
N LEU A 10 -12.34 5.52 8.81
CA LEU A 10 -11.01 6.11 8.72
C LEU A 10 -10.99 7.49 9.39
N HIS A 11 -11.98 8.34 9.11
CA HIS A 11 -12.10 9.67 9.70
C HIS A 11 -12.19 9.61 11.23
N THR A 12 -13.04 8.73 11.75
CA THR A 12 -13.21 8.51 13.20
C THR A 12 -11.90 8.06 13.86
N ARG A 13 -11.19 7.11 13.24
CA ARG A 13 -9.89 6.62 13.73
C ARG A 13 -8.83 7.73 13.71
N ARG A 14 -8.84 8.59 12.68
CA ARG A 14 -7.93 9.73 12.56
C ARG A 14 -8.14 10.74 13.67
N ILE A 15 -9.39 11.13 13.96
CA ILE A 15 -9.69 12.03 15.07
C ILE A 15 -9.13 11.46 16.38
N ALA A 16 -9.33 10.17 16.63
CA ALA A 16 -8.82 9.51 17.82
C ALA A 16 -7.27 9.51 17.88
N ALA A 17 -6.59 9.25 16.76
CA ALA A 17 -5.13 9.29 16.66
C ALA A 17 -4.58 10.70 16.89
N LEU A 18 -5.22 11.72 16.32
CA LEU A 18 -4.87 13.14 16.54
C LEU A 18 -5.11 13.56 17.99
N GLY A 19 -6.20 13.10 18.62
CA GLY A 19 -6.47 13.37 20.03
C GLY A 19 -5.43 12.78 21.00
N ARG A 20 -4.68 11.75 20.55
CA ARG A 20 -3.52 11.19 21.26
C ARG A 20 -2.19 11.73 20.75
N SER A 21 -2.17 12.63 19.79
CA SER A 21 -0.91 13.16 19.24
C SER A 21 -0.57 14.50 19.89
N ALA A 22 0.72 14.77 20.04
CA ALA A 22 1.23 16.05 20.47
C ALA A 22 1.98 16.73 19.31
N LEU A 23 1.75 18.02 19.12
CA LEU A 23 2.57 18.81 18.20
C LEU A 23 3.92 19.11 18.88
N ARG A 24 5.00 18.67 18.25
CA ARG A 24 6.37 18.84 18.76
C ARG A 24 7.23 19.62 17.78
N LEU A 25 8.09 20.50 18.30
CA LEU A 25 9.08 21.22 17.51
C LEU A 25 10.26 20.30 17.26
N ARG A 26 10.55 19.99 16.00
CA ARG A 26 11.60 19.04 15.64
C ARG A 26 12.94 19.73 15.42
N THR A 27 12.97 20.76 14.58
CA THR A 27 14.12 21.66 14.36
C THR A 27 13.68 22.99 13.75
N GLY A 28 14.27 24.10 14.19
CA GLY A 28 13.97 25.44 13.65
C GLY A 28 12.48 25.79 13.78
N ARG A 29 11.77 25.90 12.64
CA ARG A 29 10.32 26.15 12.55
C ARG A 29 9.52 24.95 12.04
N ARG A 30 10.10 23.75 12.06
CA ARG A 30 9.42 22.52 11.61
C ARG A 30 8.73 21.84 12.78
N PHE A 31 7.41 21.78 12.71
CA PHE A 31 6.60 21.03 13.65
C PHE A 31 6.29 19.65 13.10
N GLN A 32 6.19 18.67 13.98
CA GLN A 32 5.75 17.32 13.66
C GLN A 32 4.69 16.88 14.67
N LEU A 33 3.67 16.18 14.18
CA LEU A 33 2.76 15.44 15.06
C LEU A 33 3.46 14.15 15.51
N GLU A 34 3.65 14.03 16.81
CA GLU A 34 4.19 12.84 17.44
C GLU A 34 3.07 12.14 18.20
N ALA A 35 2.85 10.86 17.90
CA ALA A 35 1.92 10.04 18.66
C ALA A 35 2.41 10.01 20.13
N ALA A 36 1.54 10.44 21.04
CA ALA A 36 1.84 10.59 22.45
C ALA A 36 0.95 9.68 23.30
N GLY A 37 1.57 8.76 24.02
CA GLY A 37 0.83 7.76 24.80
C GLY A 37 0.26 6.63 23.94
N ALA A 38 -0.10 5.53 24.60
CA ALA A 38 -0.59 4.28 24.02
C ALA A 38 0.34 3.60 22.97
N PRO A 39 1.48 3.02 23.39
CA PRO A 39 2.40 2.29 22.51
C PRO A 39 1.73 1.22 21.65
N ALA A 40 0.70 0.55 22.17
CA ALA A 40 -0.05 -0.49 21.47
C ALA A 40 -0.79 0.01 20.22
N LEU A 41 -1.08 1.31 20.13
CA LEU A 41 -1.83 1.91 19.02
C LEU A 41 -0.93 2.57 17.97
N LEU A 42 0.37 2.69 18.21
CA LEU A 42 1.29 3.44 17.34
C LEU A 42 1.24 3.00 15.87
N VAL A 43 1.23 1.69 15.61
CA VAL A 43 1.18 1.14 14.24
C VAL A 43 -0.14 1.50 13.56
N ALA A 44 -1.26 1.33 14.27
CA ALA A 44 -2.59 1.65 13.74
C ALA A 44 -2.74 3.15 13.48
N ASP A 45 -2.28 3.99 14.39
CA ASP A 45 -2.35 5.45 14.27
C ASP A 45 -1.52 5.93 13.09
N ARG A 46 -0.31 5.40 12.90
CA ARG A 46 0.51 5.70 11.72
C ARG A 46 -0.12 5.23 10.42
N ALA A 47 -0.72 4.04 10.41
CA ALA A 47 -1.41 3.52 9.23
C ALA A 47 -2.62 4.41 8.84
N VAL A 48 -3.39 4.89 9.83
CA VAL A 48 -4.51 5.80 9.61
C VAL A 48 -4.05 7.14 9.06
N GLU A 49 -2.97 7.71 9.61
CA GLU A 49 -2.38 8.95 9.10
C GLU A 49 -1.91 8.80 7.64
N SER A 50 -1.16 7.74 7.33
CA SER A 50 -0.71 7.47 5.97
C SER A 50 -1.87 7.22 4.99
N ALA A 51 -2.92 6.52 5.42
CA ALA A 51 -4.09 6.28 4.58
C ALA A 51 -4.84 7.58 4.26
N HIS A 52 -5.00 8.46 5.26
CA HIS A 52 -5.65 9.75 5.05
C HIS A 52 -4.82 10.68 4.16
N GLU A 53 -3.50 10.75 4.36
CA GLU A 53 -2.60 11.50 3.48
C GLU A 53 -2.66 10.98 2.04
N LEU A 54 -2.68 9.66 1.85
CA LEU A 54 -2.80 9.06 0.53
C LEU A 54 -4.13 9.41 -0.15
N LEU A 55 -5.25 9.35 0.57
CA LEU A 55 -6.58 9.59 0.02
C LEU A 55 -6.82 11.05 -0.38
N LEU A 56 -6.21 12.00 0.34
CA LEU A 56 -6.35 13.43 0.06
C LEU A 56 -5.19 14.00 -0.77
N GLY A 57 -4.10 13.26 -0.90
CA GLY A 57 -2.90 13.66 -1.62
C GLY A 57 -2.90 13.25 -3.09
N PRO A 58 -1.88 13.71 -3.84
CA PRO A 58 -1.73 13.39 -5.26
C PRO A 58 -1.30 11.94 -5.52
N GLY A 59 -1.10 11.12 -4.48
CA GLY A 59 -0.58 9.76 -4.60
C GLY A 59 -1.65 8.70 -4.89
N LEU A 60 -2.94 9.04 -4.78
CA LEU A 60 -4.02 8.05 -4.89
C LEU A 60 -4.06 7.38 -6.26
N ASP A 61 -3.78 8.12 -7.34
CA ASP A 61 -3.75 7.61 -8.70
C ASP A 61 -2.55 6.68 -9.00
N ARG A 62 -1.60 6.60 -8.07
CA ARG A 62 -0.47 5.66 -8.08
C ARG A 62 -0.74 4.41 -7.27
N LEU A 63 -1.88 4.31 -6.60
CA LEU A 63 -2.24 3.15 -5.81
C LEU A 63 -2.64 1.99 -6.74
N GLY A 64 -1.84 0.94 -6.74
CA GLY A 64 -2.12 -0.31 -7.42
C GLY A 64 -2.41 -1.44 -6.44
N ARG A 65 -3.08 -2.48 -6.93
CA ARG A 65 -3.22 -3.77 -6.23
C ARG A 65 -2.45 -4.84 -7.00
N CYS A 66 -1.63 -5.61 -6.32
CA CYS A 66 -0.88 -6.70 -6.93
C CYS A 66 -1.88 -7.74 -7.50
N PRO A 67 -1.82 -8.08 -8.79
CA PRO A 67 -2.91 -8.81 -9.45
C PRO A 67 -2.94 -10.29 -9.05
N THR A 68 -3.93 -10.66 -8.24
CA THR A 68 -4.11 -12.03 -7.72
C THR A 68 -4.45 -13.02 -8.82
N GLU A 69 -5.20 -12.58 -9.83
CA GLU A 69 -5.58 -13.37 -11.00
C GLU A 69 -4.37 -13.80 -11.85
N GLN A 70 -3.22 -13.17 -11.62
CA GLN A 70 -1.97 -13.47 -12.30
C GLN A 70 -0.95 -14.17 -11.39
N GLY A 71 -1.35 -14.58 -10.18
CA GLY A 71 -0.46 -15.16 -9.17
C GLY A 71 0.28 -14.13 -8.31
N GLY A 72 -0.15 -12.86 -8.33
CA GLY A 72 0.31 -11.85 -7.39
C GLY A 72 -0.34 -12.00 -6.00
N CYS A 73 0.18 -11.31 -4.99
CA CYS A 73 -0.25 -11.49 -3.60
C CYS A 73 -1.51 -10.69 -3.19
N GLY A 74 -2.05 -9.81 -4.04
CA GLY A 74 -3.22 -8.99 -3.68
C GLY A 74 -2.96 -7.78 -2.80
N TRP A 75 -1.71 -7.57 -2.37
CA TRP A 75 -1.32 -6.41 -1.57
C TRP A 75 -1.39 -5.11 -2.36
N LEU A 76 -1.70 -4.01 -1.67
CA LEU A 76 -1.63 -2.66 -2.22
C LEU A 76 -0.17 -2.20 -2.35
N PHE A 77 0.10 -1.35 -3.33
CA PHE A 77 1.41 -0.73 -3.54
C PHE A 77 1.28 0.65 -4.16
N LEU A 78 2.27 1.51 -3.95
CA LEU A 78 2.40 2.79 -4.65
C LEU A 78 3.37 2.64 -5.84
N ASP A 79 2.91 3.08 -7.01
CA ASP A 79 3.71 3.12 -8.23
C ASP A 79 4.59 4.36 -8.29
N HIS A 80 5.82 4.21 -7.80
CA HIS A 80 6.88 5.21 -7.89
C HIS A 80 7.66 5.16 -9.22
N SER A 81 7.28 4.32 -10.19
CA SER A 81 7.93 4.32 -11.49
C SER A 81 7.63 5.63 -12.25
N ARG A 82 8.58 6.03 -13.09
CA ARG A 82 8.49 7.28 -13.89
C ARG A 82 7.21 7.31 -14.73
N ASN A 83 6.85 6.18 -15.34
CA ASN A 83 5.79 6.08 -16.34
C ASN A 83 4.55 5.31 -15.84
N ARG A 84 4.38 5.15 -14.52
CA ARG A 84 3.26 4.37 -13.92
C ARG A 84 3.12 2.96 -14.51
N SER A 85 4.24 2.28 -14.68
CA SER A 85 4.33 0.97 -15.34
C SER A 85 4.48 -0.19 -14.36
N ARG A 86 4.42 0.06 -13.04
CA ARG A 86 4.60 -1.00 -12.04
C ARG A 86 3.34 -1.86 -11.96
N ARG A 87 3.49 -3.12 -12.36
CA ARG A 87 2.41 -4.12 -12.30
C ARG A 87 2.35 -4.91 -10.99
N TRP A 88 3.47 -5.01 -10.27
CA TRP A 88 3.63 -5.91 -9.12
C TRP A 88 4.00 -5.15 -7.86
N CYS A 89 3.52 -5.61 -6.70
CA CYS A 89 3.83 -4.96 -5.41
C CYS A 89 5.34 -4.82 -5.19
N ARG A 90 6.15 -5.80 -5.60
CA ARG A 90 7.61 -5.75 -5.70
C ARG A 90 8.06 -6.63 -6.87
N MET A 91 9.02 -6.13 -7.64
CA MET A 91 9.58 -6.88 -8.76
C MET A 91 10.36 -8.10 -8.26
N SER A 92 11.14 -7.96 -7.19
CA SER A 92 11.91 -9.05 -6.56
C SER A 92 11.03 -10.21 -6.09
N ASP A 93 9.81 -9.91 -5.64
CA ASP A 93 8.94 -10.88 -5.00
C ASP A 93 7.92 -11.39 -6.04
N CYS A 94 6.73 -10.79 -6.10
CA CYS A 94 5.66 -11.20 -7.03
C CYS A 94 6.09 -11.14 -8.50
N GLY A 95 6.87 -10.14 -8.90
CA GLY A 95 7.28 -9.98 -10.29
C GLY A 95 8.12 -11.15 -10.81
N THR A 96 9.11 -11.59 -10.04
CA THR A 96 9.97 -12.73 -10.38
C THR A 96 9.19 -14.04 -10.30
N THR A 97 8.43 -14.26 -9.22
CA THR A 97 7.63 -15.48 -9.03
C THR A 97 6.66 -15.71 -10.18
N VAL A 98 5.89 -14.69 -10.58
CA VAL A 98 4.93 -14.81 -11.68
C VAL A 98 5.62 -15.03 -13.02
N LYS A 99 6.74 -14.35 -13.30
CA LYS A 99 7.52 -14.57 -14.53
C LYS A 99 8.06 -15.99 -14.64
N ALA A 100 8.63 -16.52 -13.55
CA ALA A 100 9.16 -17.87 -13.51
C ALA A 100 8.06 -18.91 -13.76
N ARG A 101 6.91 -18.76 -13.09
CA ARG A 101 5.75 -19.63 -13.31
C ARG A 101 5.30 -19.63 -14.78
N ARG A 102 5.11 -18.46 -15.39
CA ARG A 102 4.71 -18.33 -16.80
C ARG A 102 5.71 -18.96 -17.76
N LEU A 103 7.01 -18.82 -17.49
CA LEU A 103 8.05 -19.45 -18.30
C LEU A 103 7.96 -20.98 -18.22
N THR A 104 7.77 -21.55 -17.02
CA THR A 104 7.60 -22.99 -16.82
C THR A 104 6.34 -23.51 -17.52
N GLU A 105 5.22 -22.80 -17.41
CA GLU A 105 3.96 -23.16 -18.09
C GLU A 105 4.13 -23.19 -19.63
N ARG A 106 4.78 -22.16 -20.21
CA ARG A 106 5.07 -22.12 -21.66
C ARG A 106 5.98 -23.27 -22.11
N ARG A 107 7.03 -23.57 -21.35
CA ARG A 107 7.94 -24.69 -21.67
C ARG A 107 7.21 -26.03 -21.64
N ARG A 108 6.28 -26.21 -20.71
CA ARG A 108 5.43 -27.41 -20.64
C ARG A 108 4.50 -27.50 -21.85
N SER A 109 3.81 -26.43 -22.22
CA SER A 109 2.89 -26.45 -23.36
C SER A 109 3.62 -26.74 -24.67
N THR A 110 4.81 -26.18 -24.90
CA THR A 110 5.61 -26.48 -26.10
C THR A 110 5.99 -27.96 -26.14
N ARG A 111 6.45 -28.52 -25.01
CA ARG A 111 6.80 -29.95 -24.92
C ARG A 111 5.61 -30.89 -25.13
N THR A 112 4.40 -30.48 -24.75
CA THR A 112 3.18 -31.27 -25.00
C THR A 112 2.72 -31.21 -26.46
N ILE A 113 3.11 -30.18 -27.21
CA ILE A 113 2.79 -30.06 -28.64
C ILE A 113 3.78 -30.86 -29.51
N ASP A 114 5.02 -31.02 -29.05
CA ASP A 114 6.07 -31.77 -29.76
C ASP A 114 6.04 -33.31 -29.52
N VAL A 115 5.03 -33.82 -28.79
CA VAL A 115 4.81 -35.26 -28.50
C VAL A 115 3.49 -35.69 -29.10
#